data_AF-A0A846XMH5-F1
#
_entry.id   AF-A0A846XMH5-F1
#
_cell.length_a   1.000
_cell.length_b   1.000
_cell.length_c   1.000
_cell.angle_alpha   90.00
_cell.angle_beta   90.00
_cell.angle_gamma   90.00
#
_symmetry.space_group_name_H-M   'P 1'
#
loop_
_entity.id
_entity.type
_entity.pdbx_description
1 polymer ?
#
loop_
_entity_poly.entity_id
_entity_poly.type
_entity_poly.pdbx_seq_one_letter_code
_entity_poly.pdbx_strand_id
1 'polypeptide(L)'
;MKKITISIPDEIAEKAARAVESGSATSVSAWFADLARREPDWAAAVEILAELADEAGVTHADREWAAGVFDEIDAEHTDALGGAA
;
A
#
# COMPACT_ATOMS: atom_id res chain seq x y z
N MET A 1 -14.10 26.45 -7.83
CA MET A 1 -13.66 25.08 -7.49
C MET A 1 -12.75 25.16 -6.28
N LYS A 2 -12.95 24.33 -5.25
CA LYS A 2 -12.04 24.26 -4.10
C LYS A 2 -10.93 23.27 -4.44
N LYS A 3 -9.67 23.69 -4.35
CA LYS A 3 -8.50 22.83 -4.55
C LYS A 3 -8.15 22.21 -3.20
N ILE A 4 -8.15 20.89 -3.13
CA ILE A 4 -7.67 20.16 -1.95
C ILE A 4 -6.21 19.81 -2.25
N THR A 5 -5.30 20.30 -1.40
CA THR A 5 -3.89 19.92 -1.44
C THR A 5 -3.68 18.93 -0.31
N ILE A 6 -3.26 17.71 -0.65
CA ILE A 6 -2.86 16.69 0.30
C ILE A 6 -1.38 16.39 0.10
N SER A 7 -0.65 16.28 1.20
CA SER A 7 0.70 15.74 1.18
C SER A 7 0.58 14.23 1.26
N ILE A 8 1.15 13.55 0.28
CA ILE A 8 1.20 12.09 0.21
C ILE A 8 2.65 11.66 0.05
N PRO A 9 3.02 10.47 0.54
CA PRO A 9 4.33 9.91 0.26
C PRO A 9 4.56 9.72 -1.25
N ASP A 10 5.80 9.89 -1.69
CA ASP A 10 6.18 9.89 -3.11
C ASP A 10 5.89 8.52 -3.75
N GLU A 11 6.10 7.43 -3.03
CA GLU A 11 5.82 6.07 -3.49
C GLU A 11 4.33 5.83 -3.79
N ILE A 12 3.44 6.51 -3.06
CA ILE A 12 2.00 6.44 -3.30
C ILE A 12 1.62 7.28 -4.52
N ALA A 13 2.26 8.45 -4.68
CA ALA A 13 2.09 9.28 -5.87
C ALA A 13 2.52 8.54 -7.14
N GLU A 14 3.65 7.81 -7.09
CA GLU A 14 4.15 6.98 -8.19
C GLU A 14 3.22 5.80 -8.52
N LYS A 15 2.65 5.14 -7.51
CA LYS A 15 1.65 4.08 -7.73
C LYS A 15 0.41 4.62 -8.44
N ALA A 16 -0.07 5.80 -8.04
CA ALA A 16 -1.19 6.45 -8.69
C ALA A 16 -0.83 6.86 -10.14
N ALA A 17 0.39 7.35 -10.38
CA ALA A 17 0.88 7.67 -11.73
C ALA A 17 0.91 6.44 -12.64
N ARG A 18 1.47 5.31 -12.16
CA ARG A 18 1.49 4.02 -12.89
C ARG A 18 0.09 3.49 -13.18
N ALA A 19 -0.86 3.67 -12.27
CA ALA A 19 -2.25 3.29 -12.50
C ALA A 19 -2.90 4.12 -13.62
N VAL A 20 -2.53 5.39 -13.76
CA VAL A 20 -2.98 6.23 -14.88
C VAL A 20 -2.33 5.81 -16.18
N GLU A 21 -1.02 5.57 -16.18
CA GLU A 21 -0.26 5.18 -17.38
C GLU A 21 -0.73 3.83 -17.94
N SER A 22 -1.04 2.86 -17.06
CA SER A 22 -1.59 1.57 -17.45
C SER A 22 -3.07 1.61 -17.90
N GLY A 23 -3.72 2.78 -17.82
CA GLY A 23 -5.15 2.93 -18.13
C GLY A 23 -6.09 2.37 -17.06
N SER A 24 -5.56 1.92 -15.91
CA SER A 24 -6.33 1.42 -14.77
C SER A 24 -7.07 2.54 -14.03
N ALA A 25 -6.62 3.79 -14.18
CA ALA A 25 -7.28 4.98 -13.64
C ALA A 25 -7.28 6.12 -14.68
N THR A 26 -8.34 6.92 -14.69
CA THR A 26 -8.47 8.06 -15.61
C THR A 26 -7.67 9.29 -15.19
N SER A 27 -7.32 9.39 -13.90
CA SER A 27 -6.44 10.40 -13.34
C SER A 27 -5.96 9.99 -11.94
N VAL A 28 -4.92 10.65 -11.43
CA VAL A 28 -4.44 10.46 -10.04
C VAL A 28 -5.56 10.75 -9.03
N SER A 29 -6.33 11.81 -9.25
CA SER A 29 -7.46 12.15 -8.37
C SER A 29 -8.58 11.11 -8.44
N ALA A 30 -8.84 10.51 -9.60
CA ALA A 30 -9.80 9.42 -9.74
C ALA A 30 -9.33 8.16 -9.01
N TRP A 31 -8.02 7.86 -9.05
CA TRP A 31 -7.42 6.76 -8.31
C TRP A 31 -7.60 6.92 -6.79
N PHE A 32 -7.28 8.10 -6.23
CA PHE A 32 -7.50 8.38 -4.81
C PHE A 32 -8.99 8.39 -4.42
N ALA A 33 -9.86 8.94 -5.27
CA ALA A 33 -11.29 8.92 -5.01
C ALA A 33 -11.89 7.51 -5.05
N ASP A 34 -11.31 6.62 -5.86
CA ASP A 34 -11.69 5.20 -5.90
C ASP A 34 -11.15 4.45 -4.70
N LEU A 35 -9.90 4.73 -4.30
CA LEU A 35 -9.29 4.20 -3.08
C LEU A 35 -10.11 4.59 -1.84
N ALA A 36 -10.49 5.87 -1.72
CA ALA A 36 -11.31 6.37 -0.61
C ALA A 36 -12.74 5.81 -0.64
N ARG A 37 -13.33 5.57 -1.81
CA ARG A 37 -14.63 4.88 -1.92
C ARG A 37 -14.55 3.41 -1.54
N ARG A 38 -13.39 2.80 -1.79
CA ARG A 38 -13.10 1.41 -1.47
C ARG A 38 -12.55 1.22 -0.07
N GLU A 39 -12.27 2.29 0.69
CA GLU A 39 -11.70 2.21 2.02
C GLU A 39 -12.48 1.15 2.80
N PRO A 40 -11.89 -0.05 2.95
CA PRO A 40 -12.42 -1.03 3.87
C PRO A 40 -12.40 -0.35 5.23
N ASP A 41 -13.32 -0.76 6.10
CA ASP A 41 -13.13 -0.46 7.50
C ASP A 41 -11.84 -1.19 7.93
N TRP A 42 -10.71 -0.47 7.86
CA TRP A 42 -9.39 -1.03 8.14
C TRP A 42 -9.27 -1.44 9.60
N ALA A 43 -10.04 -0.80 10.50
CA ALA A 43 -10.13 -1.24 11.87
C ALA A 43 -10.80 -2.61 11.92
N ALA A 44 -11.94 -2.79 11.25
CA ALA A 44 -12.60 -4.11 11.16
C ALA A 44 -11.72 -5.16 10.44
N ALA A 45 -10.99 -4.78 9.39
CA ALA A 45 -10.09 -5.69 8.69
C ALA A 45 -8.92 -6.14 9.60
N VAL A 46 -8.37 -5.23 10.39
CA VAL A 46 -7.33 -5.53 11.40
C VAL A 46 -7.87 -6.47 12.48
N GLU A 47 -9.09 -6.23 12.96
CA GLU A 47 -9.75 -7.11 13.94
C GLU A 47 -9.93 -8.53 13.38
N ILE A 48 -10.49 -8.67 12.18
CA ILE A 48 -10.68 -9.98 11.52
C ILE A 48 -9.34 -10.70 11.32
N LEU A 49 -8.30 -9.98 10.86
CA LEU A 49 -6.98 -10.58 10.67
C LEU A 49 -6.35 -11.00 12.00
N ALA A 50 -6.57 -10.26 13.08
CA ALA A 50 -6.09 -10.63 14.41
C ALA A 50 -6.79 -11.90 14.92
N GLU A 51 -8.11 -12.02 14.73
CA GLU A 51 -8.87 -13.23 15.08
C GLU A 51 -8.38 -14.45 14.28
N LEU A 52 -8.22 -14.31 12.97
CA LEU A 52 -7.71 -15.38 12.11
C LEU A 52 -6.27 -15.79 12.49
N ALA A 53 -5.43 -14.82 12.85
CA ALA A 53 -4.07 -15.08 13.29
C ALA A 53 -4.06 -15.85 14.62
N ASP A 54 -4.96 -15.53 15.55
CA ASP A 54 -5.11 -16.27 16.81
C ASP A 54 -5.61 -17.70 16.56
N GLU A 55 -6.63 -17.88 15.72
CA GLU A 55 -7.17 -19.20 15.35
C GLU A 55 -6.13 -20.08 14.65
N ALA A 56 -5.33 -19.50 13.77
CA ALA A 56 -4.25 -20.20 13.07
C ALA A 56 -3.00 -20.42 13.94
N GLY A 57 -2.96 -19.88 15.16
CA GLY A 57 -1.81 -20.00 16.07
C GLY A 57 -0.58 -19.22 15.60
N VAL A 58 -0.75 -18.13 14.86
CA VAL A 58 0.34 -17.27 14.37
C VAL A 58 1.06 -16.65 15.55
N THR A 59 2.32 -17.01 15.72
CA THR A 59 3.14 -16.54 16.83
C THR A 59 3.75 -15.18 16.54
N HIS A 60 4.34 -14.56 17.57
CA HIS A 60 5.11 -13.34 17.39
C HIS A 60 6.30 -13.55 16.44
N ALA A 61 6.97 -14.70 16.52
CA ALA A 61 8.10 -15.04 15.66
C ALA A 61 7.68 -15.15 14.18
N ASP A 62 6.49 -15.66 13.90
CA ASP A 62 5.95 -15.72 12.52
C ASP A 62 5.69 -14.32 11.96
N ARG A 63 5.22 -13.39 12.82
CA ARG A 63 5.01 -11.99 12.44
C ARG A 63 6.33 -11.26 12.19
N GLU A 64 7.34 -11.47 13.04
CA GLU A 64 8.68 -10.91 12.85
C GLU A 64 9.34 -11.45 11.58
N TRP A 65 9.21 -12.76 11.33
CA TRP A 65 9.68 -13.36 10.09
C TRP A 65 8.99 -12.76 8.86
N ALA A 66 7.66 -12.64 8.88
CA ALA A 66 6.90 -12.06 7.78
C ALA A 66 7.28 -10.59 7.52
N ALA A 67 7.47 -9.79 8.57
CA ALA A 67 7.94 -8.41 8.46
C ALA A 67 9.34 -8.35 7.81
N GLY A 68 10.26 -9.22 8.22
CA GLY A 68 11.59 -9.30 7.61
C GLY A 68 11.55 -9.65 6.12
N VAL A 69 10.66 -10.55 5.69
CA VAL A 69 10.47 -10.88 4.27
C VAL A 69 9.91 -9.69 3.49
N PHE A 70 8.97 -8.93 4.06
CA PHE A 70 8.47 -7.71 3.41
C PHE A 70 9.55 -6.63 3.28
N ASP A 71 10.36 -6.43 4.32
CA ASP A 71 11.48 -5.49 4.27
C ASP A 71 12.52 -5.89 3.20
N GLU A 72 12.79 -7.19 3.04
CA GLU A 72 13.68 -7.72 1.99
C GLU A 72 13.11 -7.50 0.58
N ILE A 73 11.82 -7.75 0.39
CA ILE A 73 11.12 -7.50 -0.89
C ILE A 73 11.09 -6.01 -1.23
N ASP A 74 10.80 -5.15 -0.26
CA ASP A 74 10.79 -3.70 -0.45
C ASP A 74 12.21 -3.19 -0.77
N ALA A 75 13.24 -3.71 -0.10
CA ALA A 75 14.63 -3.40 -0.40
C ALA A 75 15.03 -3.80 -1.84
N GLU A 76 14.63 -4.99 -2.29
CA GLU A 76 14.87 -5.47 -3.66
C GLU A 76 14.16 -4.60 -4.72
N HIS A 77 12.98 -4.08 -4.40
CA HIS A 77 12.24 -3.17 -5.27
C HIS A 77 12.73 -1.72 -5.23
N THR A 78 13.55 -1.34 -4.25
CA THR A 78 14.16 0.00 -4.19
C THR A 78 15.40 0.07 -5.12
N ASP A 79 16.14 -1.04 -5.27
CA ASP A 79 17.35 -1.11 -6.11
C ASP A 79 17.03 -1.05 -7.62
N ALA A 80 15.82 -1.41 -8.04
CA ALA A 80 15.37 -1.33 -9.43
C ALA A 80 15.11 0.11 -9.94
N LEU A 81 15.16 1.13 -9.06
CA LEU A 81 15.00 2.55 -9.42
C LEU A 81 16.31 3.35 -9.32
N GLY A 82 17.44 2.70 -9.01
CA GLY A 82 18.79 3.29 -8.99
C GLY A 82 19.35 3.55 -10.39
N GLY A 83 18.74 4.51 -11.09
CA GLY A 83 19.24 5.03 -12.37
C GLY A 83 20.60 5.71 -12.24
N ALA A 84 21.45 5.40 -13.22
CA ALA A 84 22.71 6.04 -13.54
C ALA A 84 22.77 7.55 -13.23
N ALA A 85 23.87 7.94 -12.57
CA ALA A 85 24.47 9.27 -12.66
C ALA A 85 25.99 9.10 -12.76
#